data_AF-A0A1M6J3Y7-F1
#
_entry.id   AF-A0A1M6J3Y7-F1
#
_cell.length_a   1.000
_cell.length_b   1.000
_cell.length_c   1.000
_cell.angle_alpha   90.00
_cell.angle_beta   90.00
_cell.angle_gamma   90.00
#
_symmetry.space_group_name_H-M   'P 1'
#
loop_
_entity.id
_entity.type
_entity.pdbx_description
1 polymer ?
#
loop_
_entity_poly.entity_id
_entity_poly.type
_entity_poly.pdbx_seq_one_letter_code
_entity_poly.pdbx_strand_id
1 'polypeptide(L)'
;MKKLNSKVKYTVLGLIAILVAVSMSSCDDETELEVKLFIEGTWNATSVTGGVSDDDGDGVSGTDEDPDWSITFNDDSYTVDGDAIIEGNGSYTVDGDKITLDPENGSPTSWKVEDINADYMRASYTDEGDDGSATIEIEFDKQ
;
A
#
# COMPACT_ATOMS: atom_id res chain seq x y z
N MET A 1 -44.09 -43.05 5.44
CA MET A 1 -43.03 -42.94 6.46
C MET A 1 -41.85 -42.16 5.87
N LYS A 2 -41.32 -41.22 6.67
CA LYS A 2 -40.07 -40.42 6.54
C LYS A 2 -39.95 -39.32 5.46
N LYS A 3 -40.14 -38.07 5.93
CA LYS A 3 -39.50 -36.83 5.47
C LYS A 3 -38.03 -36.79 5.91
N LEU A 4 -37.16 -36.13 5.13
CA LEU A 4 -36.01 -35.28 5.55
C LEU A 4 -35.42 -34.66 4.25
N ASN A 5 -35.76 -33.42 3.88
CA ASN A 5 -35.08 -32.16 4.21
C ASN A 5 -33.54 -32.19 4.06
N SER A 6 -33.01 -31.50 3.05
CA SER A 6 -32.13 -30.35 3.30
C SER A 6 -31.98 -29.49 2.03
N LYS A 7 -32.26 -28.20 2.17
CA LYS A 7 -32.01 -27.14 1.19
C LYS A 7 -30.50 -26.89 1.14
N VAL A 8 -29.86 -27.09 0.00
CA VAL A 8 -28.57 -26.47 -0.25
C VAL A 8 -28.83 -25.18 -1.01
N LYS A 9 -28.73 -24.05 -0.29
CA LYS A 9 -28.68 -22.72 -0.87
C LYS A 9 -27.26 -22.54 -1.41
N TYR A 10 -27.08 -22.61 -2.72
CA TYR A 10 -25.85 -22.14 -3.34
C TYR A 10 -25.98 -20.63 -3.53
N THR A 11 -25.57 -19.88 -2.51
CA THR A 11 -25.19 -18.47 -2.69
C THR A 11 -23.77 -18.50 -3.23
N VAL A 12 -23.61 -18.39 -4.55
CA VAL A 12 -22.32 -18.05 -5.15
C VAL A 12 -22.42 -16.56 -5.45
N LEU A 13 -21.84 -15.75 -4.56
CA LEU A 13 -21.58 -14.34 -4.83
C LEU A 13 -20.71 -14.24 -6.08
N GLY A 14 -21.08 -13.34 -6.98
CA GLY A 14 -20.37 -13.10 -8.22
C GLY A 14 -18.97 -12.57 -7.96
N LEU A 15 -17.98 -13.30 -8.48
CA LEU A 15 -16.67 -12.74 -8.77
C LEU A 15 -16.80 -11.95 -10.08
N ILE A 16 -16.95 -10.65 -9.97
CA ILE A 16 -16.74 -9.72 -11.07
C ILE A 16 -15.21 -9.59 -11.19
N ALA A 17 -14.60 -10.39 -12.06
CA ALA A 17 -13.23 -10.17 -12.49
C ALA A 17 -13.24 -9.05 -13.53
N ILE A 18 -13.07 -7.81 -13.07
CA ILE A 18 -12.74 -6.69 -13.95
C ILE A 18 -11.22 -6.70 -14.11
N LEU A 19 -10.75 -7.31 -15.19
CA LEU A 19 -9.38 -7.20 -15.64
C LEU A 19 -9.32 -6.01 -16.60
N VAL A 20 -9.00 -4.81 -16.09
CA VAL A 20 -8.71 -3.65 -16.95
C VAL A 20 -7.23 -3.68 -17.28
N ALA A 21 -6.88 -3.98 -18.53
CA ALA A 21 -5.57 -3.66 -19.05
C ALA A 21 -5.58 -2.18 -19.43
N VAL A 22 -5.16 -1.30 -18.52
CA VAL A 22 -5.00 0.13 -18.82
C VAL A 22 -3.71 0.30 -19.61
N SER A 23 -3.88 0.63 -20.89
CA SER A 23 -2.77 1.06 -21.75
C SER A 23 -2.33 2.47 -21.33
N MET A 24 -1.10 2.57 -20.82
CA MET A 24 -0.39 3.79 -20.42
C MET A 24 -0.71 5.00 -21.31
N SER A 25 -1.52 5.92 -20.80
CA SER A 25 -1.74 7.24 -21.38
C SER A 25 -1.57 8.27 -20.28
N SER A 26 -0.56 9.13 -20.45
CA SER A 26 0.00 10.07 -19.48
C SER A 26 -0.92 11.26 -19.17
N CYS A 27 -1.99 11.05 -18.42
CA CYS A 27 -2.77 12.13 -17.82
C CYS A 27 -2.95 11.80 -16.34
N ASP A 28 -2.37 12.64 -15.47
CA ASP A 28 -2.30 12.49 -14.00
C ASP A 28 -3.65 12.18 -13.31
N ASP A 29 -4.79 12.40 -13.97
CA ASP A 29 -6.12 12.06 -13.44
C ASP A 29 -6.44 10.54 -13.45
N GLU A 30 -5.88 9.76 -14.39
CA GLU A 30 -6.19 8.32 -14.50
C GLU A 30 -5.48 7.52 -13.39
N THR A 31 -4.27 7.93 -13.00
CA THR A 31 -3.49 7.27 -11.94
C THR A 31 -4.13 7.46 -10.57
N GLU A 32 -4.71 8.63 -10.29
CA GLU A 32 -5.47 8.86 -9.06
C GLU A 32 -6.64 7.88 -8.91
N LEU A 33 -7.35 7.63 -10.02
CA LEU A 33 -8.47 6.69 -10.04
C LEU A 33 -8.01 5.26 -9.82
N GLU A 34 -6.87 4.85 -10.37
CA GLU A 34 -6.30 3.52 -10.16
C GLU A 34 -5.90 3.32 -8.69
N VAL A 35 -5.18 4.27 -8.09
CA VAL A 35 -4.79 4.18 -6.67
C VAL A 35 -6.03 4.14 -5.79
N LYS A 36 -6.98 5.08 -5.95
CA LYS A 36 -8.23 5.09 -5.16
C LYS A 36 -9.07 3.82 -5.34
N LEU A 37 -9.04 3.20 -6.52
CA LEU A 37 -9.80 1.98 -6.79
C LEU A 37 -9.23 0.77 -6.03
N PHE A 38 -7.91 0.68 -5.92
CA PHE A 38 -7.27 -0.52 -5.38
C PHE A 38 -6.81 -0.38 -3.93
N ILE A 39 -6.52 0.85 -3.44
CA ILE A 39 -5.85 1.07 -2.15
C ILE A 39 -6.65 0.58 -0.93
N GLU A 40 -7.97 0.58 -0.98
CA GLU A 40 -8.83 0.13 0.11
C GLU A 40 -8.57 -1.32 0.50
N GLY A 41 -8.42 -1.60 1.79
CA GLY A 41 -8.16 -2.93 2.35
C GLY A 41 -6.86 -3.03 3.13
N THR A 42 -6.51 -4.25 3.52
CA THR A 42 -5.30 -4.54 4.30
C THR A 42 -4.19 -5.05 3.38
N TRP A 43 -3.01 -4.47 3.54
CA TRP A 43 -1.79 -4.72 2.77
C TRP A 43 -0.68 -5.17 3.71
N ASN A 44 -0.16 -6.37 3.51
CA ASN A 44 1.01 -6.86 4.24
C ASN A 44 2.26 -6.39 3.52
N ALA A 45 3.21 -5.81 4.24
CA ALA A 45 4.52 -5.56 3.68
C ALA A 45 5.20 -6.90 3.39
N THR A 46 5.83 -7.02 2.24
CA THR A 46 6.55 -8.24 1.81
C THR A 46 8.03 -7.98 1.57
N SER A 47 8.42 -6.74 1.33
CA SER A 47 9.81 -6.32 1.27
C SER A 47 9.92 -4.84 1.58
N VAL A 48 10.95 -4.46 2.32
CA VAL A 48 11.35 -3.06 2.54
C VAL A 48 12.82 -2.94 2.17
N THR A 49 13.11 -2.16 1.14
CA THR A 49 14.48 -1.85 0.71
C THR A 49 14.76 -0.39 0.96
N GLY A 50 15.82 -0.08 1.71
CA GLY A 50 16.23 1.28 1.99
C GLY A 50 17.71 1.50 1.70
N GLY A 51 18.07 2.69 1.24
CA GLY A 51 19.46 3.11 1.11
C GLY A 51 19.63 4.59 1.39
N VAL A 52 20.58 4.93 2.28
CA VAL A 52 21.06 6.31 2.39
C VAL A 52 22.00 6.58 1.22
N SER A 53 21.83 7.70 0.53
CA SER A 53 22.88 8.22 -0.34
C SER A 53 23.51 9.39 0.39
N ASP A 54 24.64 9.16 1.06
CA ASP A 54 25.45 10.28 1.59
C ASP A 54 26.13 11.01 0.41
N ASP A 55 26.42 12.30 0.57
CA ASP A 55 27.01 13.19 -0.45
C ASP A 55 28.37 12.67 -0.96
N ASP A 56 29.05 11.84 -0.15
CA ASP A 56 30.30 11.16 -0.46
C ASP A 56 30.13 9.81 -1.23
N GLY A 57 28.90 9.36 -1.49
CA GLY A 57 28.59 8.16 -2.28
C GLY A 57 28.77 6.82 -1.56
N ASP A 58 29.10 6.83 -0.27
CA ASP A 58 29.22 5.64 0.59
C ASP A 58 27.85 5.28 1.18
N GLY A 59 26.87 4.99 0.32
CA GLY A 59 25.54 4.60 0.76
C GLY A 59 25.51 3.22 1.41
N VAL A 60 24.94 3.11 2.61
CA VAL A 60 24.54 1.80 3.15
C VAL A 60 23.13 1.48 2.66
N SER A 61 23.01 0.35 1.96
CA SER A 61 21.72 -0.22 1.56
C SER A 61 21.45 -1.48 2.36
N GLY A 62 20.19 -1.67 2.73
CA GLY A 62 19.70 -2.84 3.43
C GLY A 62 18.31 -3.21 2.92
N THR A 63 18.00 -4.50 2.96
CA THR A 63 16.69 -5.02 2.60
C THR A 63 16.20 -5.92 3.73
N ASP A 64 14.96 -5.68 4.15
CA ASP A 64 14.17 -6.59 4.95
C ASP A 64 13.21 -7.33 4.01
N GLU A 65 13.38 -8.65 3.89
CA GLU A 65 12.64 -9.51 2.95
C GLU A 65 11.37 -10.12 3.58
N ASP A 66 11.13 -9.91 4.87
CA ASP A 66 9.95 -10.44 5.57
C ASP A 66 9.52 -9.49 6.71
N PRO A 67 9.15 -8.24 6.36
CA PRO A 67 8.73 -7.26 7.35
C PRO A 67 7.42 -7.67 8.01
N ASP A 68 7.41 -7.77 9.35
CA ASP A 68 6.24 -8.21 10.13
C ASP A 68 5.32 -7.02 10.46
N TRP A 69 4.73 -6.41 9.43
CA TRP A 69 3.71 -5.37 9.57
C TRP A 69 2.75 -5.29 8.39
N SER A 70 1.60 -4.65 8.63
CA SER A 70 0.57 -4.41 7.62
C SER A 70 -0.04 -3.02 7.80
N ILE A 71 -0.60 -2.48 6.71
CA ILE A 71 -1.36 -1.24 6.70
C ILE A 71 -2.77 -1.51 6.15
N THR A 72 -3.78 -1.00 6.85
CA THR A 72 -5.17 -1.05 6.41
C THR A 72 -5.63 0.34 6.02
N PHE A 73 -6.09 0.51 4.79
CA PHE A 73 -6.73 1.74 4.30
C PHE A 73 -8.25 1.52 4.24
N ASN A 74 -9.01 2.45 4.82
CA ASN A 74 -10.47 2.40 4.85
C ASN A 74 -11.06 3.79 5.07
N ASP A 75 -11.92 4.24 4.15
CA ASP A 75 -12.73 5.48 4.29
C ASP A 75 -11.89 6.70 4.71
N ASP A 76 -10.84 7.00 3.94
CA ASP A 76 -9.87 8.08 4.17
C ASP A 76 -9.06 7.97 5.48
N SER A 77 -9.14 6.83 6.17
CA SER A 77 -8.35 6.51 7.37
C SER A 77 -7.39 5.34 7.12
N TYR A 78 -6.27 5.32 7.83
CA TYR A 78 -5.37 4.19 7.84
C TYR A 78 -5.02 3.72 9.25
N THR A 79 -4.64 2.46 9.36
CA THR A 79 -4.18 1.83 10.60
C THR A 79 -3.02 0.91 10.27
N VAL A 80 -1.92 1.05 11.01
CA VAL A 80 -0.76 0.16 10.91
C VAL A 80 -0.79 -0.86 12.05
N ASP A 81 -0.53 -2.12 11.72
CA ASP A 81 -0.34 -3.22 12.68
C ASP A 81 1.08 -3.80 12.49
N GLY A 82 1.83 -3.98 13.58
CA GLY A 82 3.21 -4.45 13.55
C GLY A 82 4.26 -3.34 13.77
N ASP A 83 5.53 -3.70 13.63
CA ASP A 83 6.68 -2.80 13.79
C ASP A 83 7.07 -2.23 12.41
N ALA A 84 6.33 -1.23 11.97
CA ALA A 84 6.56 -0.56 10.70
C ALA A 84 7.45 0.68 10.88
N ILE A 85 8.10 1.11 9.80
CA ILE A 85 8.84 2.38 9.79
C ILE A 85 7.88 3.57 9.97
N ILE A 86 6.61 3.39 9.57
CA ILE A 86 5.54 4.37 9.77
C ILE A 86 4.63 3.85 10.86
N GLU A 87 4.71 4.47 12.03
CA GLU A 87 3.89 4.07 13.16
C GLU A 87 2.51 4.73 13.14
N GLY A 88 1.52 3.98 13.59
CA GLY A 88 0.28 4.53 14.11
C GLY A 88 -0.91 4.50 13.16
N ASN A 89 -1.87 5.36 13.48
CA ASN A 89 -3.14 5.52 12.78
C ASN A 89 -3.29 6.97 12.36
N GLY A 90 -4.08 7.21 11.34
CA GLY A 90 -4.30 8.56 10.87
C GLY A 90 -5.29 8.63 9.73
N SER A 91 -5.29 9.78 9.07
CA SER A 91 -5.97 9.95 7.80
C SER A 91 -5.00 9.82 6.66
N TYR A 92 -5.48 9.45 5.47
CA TYR A 92 -4.68 9.53 4.27
C TYR A 92 -5.42 10.26 3.17
N THR A 93 -4.66 10.81 2.23
CA THR A 93 -5.19 11.39 1.00
C THR A 93 -4.47 10.80 -0.19
N VAL A 94 -5.18 10.73 -1.32
CA VAL A 94 -4.64 10.29 -2.60
C VAL A 94 -4.76 11.45 -3.59
N ASP A 95 -3.62 11.82 -4.18
CA ASP A 95 -3.48 12.86 -5.21
C ASP A 95 -2.59 12.28 -6.32
N GLY A 96 -3.19 11.96 -7.47
CA GLY A 96 -2.49 11.21 -8.52
C GLY A 96 -1.96 9.85 -8.00
N ASP A 97 -0.68 9.61 -8.25
CA ASP A 97 0.05 8.43 -7.78
C ASP A 97 0.73 8.64 -6.42
N LYS A 98 0.26 9.60 -5.62
CA LYS A 98 0.81 9.89 -4.31
C LYS A 98 -0.23 9.64 -3.21
N ILE A 99 0.19 8.88 -2.19
CA ILE A 99 -0.55 8.70 -0.95
C ILE A 99 0.13 9.55 0.13
N THR A 100 -0.59 10.48 0.75
CA THR A 100 -0.09 11.20 1.92
C THR A 100 -0.70 10.60 3.16
N LEU A 101 0.12 10.05 4.05
CA LEU A 101 -0.26 9.56 5.36
C LEU A 101 -0.11 10.69 6.38
N ASP A 102 -1.20 11.08 7.02
CA ASP A 102 -1.24 12.09 8.08
C ASP A 102 -1.53 11.40 9.43
N PRO A 103 -0.49 10.96 10.16
CA PRO A 103 -0.66 10.28 11.44
C PRO A 103 -1.28 11.19 12.49
N GLU A 104 -2.10 10.64 13.38
CA GLU A 104 -2.62 11.37 14.55
C GLU A 104 -1.49 11.92 15.43
N ASN A 105 -0.35 11.21 15.45
CA ASN A 105 0.84 11.58 16.19
C ASN A 105 2.07 11.40 15.29
N GLY A 106 2.58 12.48 14.73
CA GLY A 106 3.78 12.43 13.90
C GLY A 106 3.79 13.52 12.84
N SER A 107 4.74 13.40 11.92
CA SER A 107 4.80 14.23 10.72
C SER A 107 4.15 13.49 9.54
N PRO A 108 3.41 14.20 8.66
CA PRO A 108 2.89 13.57 7.45
C PRO A 108 4.01 13.01 6.59
N THR A 109 3.79 11.81 6.05
CA THR A 109 4.72 11.15 5.13
C THR A 109 4.04 10.93 3.79
N SER A 110 4.80 11.09 2.71
CA SER A 110 4.30 11.03 1.35
C SER A 110 4.88 9.84 0.61
N TRP A 111 4.04 8.92 0.19
CA TRP A 111 4.40 7.74 -0.58
C TRP A 111 4.08 7.95 -2.05
N LYS A 112 5.03 7.67 -2.92
CA LYS A 112 4.85 7.56 -4.35
C LYS A 112 4.47 6.11 -4.67
N VAL A 113 3.27 5.90 -5.18
CA VAL A 113 2.82 4.60 -5.67
C VAL A 113 3.39 4.40 -7.06
N GLU A 114 4.23 3.39 -7.23
CA GLU A 114 4.84 3.08 -8.52
C GLU A 114 4.04 2.06 -9.32
N ASP A 115 3.37 1.14 -8.61
CA ASP A 115 2.50 0.14 -9.20
C ASP A 115 1.45 -0.29 -8.17
N ILE A 116 0.21 -0.51 -8.60
CA ILE A 116 -0.86 -1.00 -7.75
C ILE A 116 -1.91 -1.76 -8.56
N ASN A 117 -2.37 -2.89 -8.03
CA ASN A 117 -3.46 -3.65 -8.59
C ASN A 117 -4.28 -4.31 -7.47
N ALA A 118 -5.11 -5.32 -7.80
CA ALA A 118 -6.00 -5.95 -6.83
C ALA A 118 -5.27 -6.74 -5.73
N ASP A 119 -4.05 -7.19 -5.97
CA ASP A 119 -3.33 -8.12 -5.08
C ASP A 119 -1.95 -7.61 -4.66
N TYR A 120 -1.40 -6.60 -5.35
CA TYR A 120 -0.03 -6.11 -5.16
C TYR A 120 0.06 -4.58 -5.20
N MET A 121 0.95 -4.01 -4.38
CA MET A 121 1.31 -2.59 -4.41
C MET A 121 2.82 -2.43 -4.23
N ARG A 122 3.43 -1.54 -5.01
CA ARG A 122 4.78 -1.03 -4.77
C ARG A 122 4.73 0.47 -4.56
N ALA A 123 5.33 0.92 -3.47
CA ALA A 123 5.43 2.32 -3.14
C ALA A 123 6.84 2.68 -2.70
N SER A 124 7.19 3.96 -2.81
CA SER A 124 8.44 4.47 -2.26
C SER A 124 8.21 5.78 -1.52
N TYR A 125 9.08 6.09 -0.55
CA TYR A 125 9.12 7.41 0.04
C TYR A 125 10.55 7.83 0.31
N THR A 126 10.75 9.15 0.35
CA THR A 126 12.03 9.74 0.70
C THR A 126 11.99 10.17 2.15
N ASP A 127 12.84 9.59 2.96
CA ASP A 127 13.13 10.06 4.31
C ASP A 127 14.25 11.09 4.24
N GLU A 128 14.02 12.27 4.81
CA GLU A 128 15.01 13.36 4.84
C GLU A 128 15.56 13.47 6.26
N GLY A 129 16.75 12.92 6.47
CA GLY A 129 17.47 12.99 7.74
C GLY A 129 18.53 14.10 7.76
N ASP A 130 19.10 14.37 8.94
CA ASP A 130 20.20 15.33 9.11
C ASP A 130 21.47 14.95 8.30
N ASP A 131 21.64 13.65 8.02
CA ASP A 131 22.78 13.09 7.28
C ASP A 131 22.50 12.86 5.77
N GLY A 132 21.39 13.40 5.25
CA GLY A 132 21.00 13.28 3.84
C GLY A 132 19.64 12.63 3.64
N SER A 133 19.30 12.32 2.39
CA SER A 133 18.04 11.66 2.05
C SER A 133 18.23 10.18 1.71
N ALA A 134 17.27 9.38 2.16
CA ALA A 134 17.18 7.96 1.84
C ALA A 134 15.88 7.70 1.08
N THR A 135 15.96 6.95 -0.01
CA THR A 135 14.75 6.42 -0.65
C THR A 135 14.50 5.03 -0.10
N ILE A 136 13.27 4.81 0.34
CA ILE A 136 12.79 3.56 0.89
C ILE A 136 11.69 3.06 -0.03
N GLU A 137 11.89 1.88 -0.59
CA GLU A 137 10.93 1.16 -1.44
C GLU A 137 10.27 0.06 -0.60
N ILE A 138 8.94 -0.06 -0.74
CA ILE A 138 8.13 -1.04 -0.02
C ILE A 138 7.24 -1.77 -1.02
N GLU A 139 7.24 -3.09 -0.95
CA GLU A 139 6.31 -3.96 -1.66
C GLU A 139 5.29 -4.53 -0.69
N PHE A 140 4.06 -4.69 -1.17
CA PHE A 140 2.94 -5.22 -0.40
C PHE A 140 2.13 -6.24 -1.17
N ASP A 141 1.62 -7.22 -0.44
CA ASP A 141 0.56 -8.13 -0.89
C ASP A 141 -0.75 -7.86 -0.15
N LYS A 142 -1.88 -7.91 -0.86
CA LYS A 142 -3.20 -7.70 -0.27
C LYS A 142 -3.70 -8.94 0.50
N GLN A 143 -4.36 -8.72 1.64
CA GLN A 143 -5.02 -9.79 2.43
C GLN A 143 -6.38 -10.22 1.89
#